data_AF-A0A9D4MJF6-F1
#
_entry.id   AF-A0A9D4MJF6-F1
#
_cell.length_a   1.000
_cell.length_b   1.000
_cell.length_c   1.000
_cell.angle_alpha   90.00
_cell.angle_beta   90.00
_cell.angle_gamma   90.00
#
_symmetry.space_group_name_H-M   'P 1'
#
loop_
_entity.id
_entity.type
_entity.pdbx_description
1 polymer ?
#
loop_
_entity_poly.entity_id
_entity_poly.type
_entity_poly.pdbx_seq_one_letter_code
_entity_poly.pdbx_strand_id
1 'polypeptide(L)'
;MYTLLFMNAYLMASMYTLLFMNAYLMASMYTLLFMNAYLMASMCTPLFMNAYLMASMCTPLFMNAYLMANAGAVIHTHSKHAVMATLLYPGTQFRITHQEMIKGIQKGTKSEHYQYDEELVVPIIENTPHERDLQKRMAIAMEDYPDSCAVLVRRHGVYVWGPTWEKAKTMCECYDYLFEIAVEMKKCGLDPEIVPQPPKGAYNQL
;
A
#
# COMPACT_ATOMS: atom_id res chain seq x y z
N MET A 1 42.72 -70.74 2.31
CA MET A 1 42.13 -70.22 1.05
C MET A 1 40.79 -69.51 1.31
N TYR A 2 39.84 -70.11 2.02
CA TYR A 2 38.54 -69.49 2.36
C TYR A 2 38.61 -68.23 3.25
N THR A 3 39.53 -68.18 4.22
CA THR A 3 39.72 -67.03 5.12
C THR A 3 40.24 -65.77 4.41
N LEU A 4 41.07 -65.94 3.37
CA LEU A 4 41.61 -64.83 2.58
C LEU A 4 40.54 -64.23 1.68
N LEU A 5 39.69 -65.07 1.06
CA LEU A 5 38.54 -64.64 0.27
C LEU A 5 37.51 -63.88 1.14
N PHE A 6 37.27 -64.34 2.37
CA PHE A 6 36.36 -63.68 3.31
C PHE A 6 36.87 -62.30 3.76
N MET A 7 38.16 -62.18 4.13
CA MET A 7 38.76 -60.88 4.45
C MET A 7 38.71 -59.91 3.26
N ASN A 8 38.96 -60.39 2.04
CA ASN A 8 38.97 -59.55 0.86
C ASN A 8 37.56 -59.05 0.51
N ALA A 9 36.54 -59.91 0.63
CA ALA A 9 35.14 -59.51 0.50
C ALA A 9 34.70 -58.49 1.57
N TYR A 10 35.15 -58.67 2.82
CA TYR A 10 34.87 -57.74 3.92
C TYR A 10 35.52 -56.37 3.72
N LEU A 11 36.80 -56.33 3.33
CA LEU A 11 37.51 -55.10 2.98
C LEU A 11 36.84 -54.37 1.81
N MET A 12 36.42 -55.12 0.78
CA MET A 12 35.75 -54.56 -0.37
C MET A 12 34.39 -53.94 0.01
N ALA A 13 33.58 -54.66 0.80
CA ALA A 13 32.30 -54.14 1.30
C ALA A 13 32.49 -52.88 2.19
N SER A 14 33.50 -52.89 3.08
CA SER A 14 33.84 -51.75 3.93
C SER A 14 34.25 -50.52 3.13
N MET A 15 35.03 -50.69 2.05
CA MET A 15 35.41 -49.58 1.17
C MET A 15 34.20 -49.00 0.43
N TYR A 16 33.29 -49.83 -0.07
CA TYR A 16 32.06 -49.36 -0.73
C TYR A 16 31.14 -48.60 0.23
N THR A 17 31.00 -49.07 1.47
CA THR A 17 30.21 -48.34 2.49
C THR A 17 30.82 -46.98 2.83
N LEU A 18 32.16 -46.89 2.92
CA LEU A 18 32.83 -45.63 3.19
C LEU A 18 32.69 -44.64 2.01
N LEU A 19 32.78 -45.14 0.77
CA LEU A 19 32.55 -44.34 -0.44
C LEU A 19 31.11 -43.80 -0.49
N PHE A 20 30.13 -44.65 -0.15
CA PHE A 20 28.72 -44.26 -0.10
C PHE A 20 28.45 -43.21 0.98
N MET A 21 28.99 -43.38 2.19
CA MET A 21 28.85 -42.41 3.27
C MET A 21 29.52 -41.07 2.92
N ASN A 22 30.68 -41.09 2.27
CA ASN A 22 31.34 -39.86 1.79
C ASN A 22 30.54 -39.16 0.69
N ALA A 23 29.98 -39.90 -0.26
CA ALA A 23 29.11 -39.34 -1.30
C ALA A 23 27.83 -38.71 -0.70
N TYR A 24 27.23 -39.38 0.30
CA TYR A 24 26.07 -38.87 1.02
C TYR A 24 26.37 -37.59 1.81
N LEU A 25 27.49 -37.57 2.56
CA LEU A 25 27.94 -36.38 3.29
C LEU A 25 28.20 -35.22 2.35
N MET A 26 28.86 -35.47 1.21
CA MET A 26 29.12 -34.46 0.19
C MET A 26 27.81 -33.89 -0.40
N ALA A 27 26.84 -34.73 -0.75
CA ALA A 27 25.52 -34.28 -1.20
C ALA A 27 24.76 -33.46 -0.13
N SER A 28 24.86 -33.85 1.15
CA SER A 28 24.24 -33.12 2.26
C SER A 28 24.86 -31.72 2.46
N MET A 29 26.18 -31.59 2.29
CA MET A 29 26.85 -30.29 2.38
C MET A 29 26.46 -29.38 1.22
N TYR A 30 26.35 -29.90 0.00
CA TYR A 30 25.92 -29.12 -1.17
C TYR A 30 24.46 -28.63 -1.06
N THR A 31 23.57 -29.45 -0.54
CA THR A 31 22.17 -29.06 -0.30
C THR A 31 22.04 -27.99 0.78
N LEU A 32 22.83 -28.09 1.86
CA LEU A 32 22.88 -27.06 2.91
C LEU A 32 23.45 -25.73 2.37
N LEU A 33 24.51 -25.78 1.55
CA LEU A 33 25.07 -24.62 0.87
C LEU A 33 24.05 -23.94 -0.06
N PHE A 34 23.28 -24.74 -0.80
CA PHE A 34 22.23 -24.24 -1.69
C PHE A 34 21.09 -23.59 -0.91
N MET A 35 20.62 -24.22 0.17
CA MET A 35 19.59 -23.64 1.05
C MET A 35 20.06 -22.33 1.70
N ASN A 36 21.32 -22.26 2.17
CA ASN A 36 21.89 -21.04 2.71
C ASN A 36 22.06 -19.94 1.66
N ALA A 37 22.47 -20.27 0.43
CA ALA A 37 22.54 -19.32 -0.67
C ALA A 37 21.14 -18.80 -1.05
N TYR A 38 20.12 -19.67 -1.05
CA TYR A 38 18.73 -19.31 -1.28
C TYR A 38 18.17 -18.40 -0.18
N LEU A 39 18.45 -18.70 1.09
CA LEU A 39 18.10 -17.85 2.24
C LEU A 39 18.79 -16.48 2.14
N MET A 40 20.07 -16.42 1.83
CA MET A 40 20.78 -15.15 1.65
C MET A 40 20.23 -14.36 0.47
N ALA A 41 19.92 -15.00 -0.67
CA ALA A 41 19.28 -14.35 -1.80
C ALA A 41 17.87 -13.83 -1.45
N SER A 42 17.08 -14.64 -0.72
CA SER A 42 15.73 -14.30 -0.25
C SER A 42 15.71 -13.20 0.83
N MET A 43 16.80 -13.03 1.58
CA MET A 43 16.96 -11.93 2.55
C MET A 43 17.53 -10.67 1.89
N CYS A 44 18.39 -10.83 0.88
CA CYS A 44 18.97 -9.72 0.13
C CYS A 44 17.96 -9.03 -0.80
N THR A 45 16.94 -9.72 -1.31
CA THR A 45 15.90 -9.12 -2.16
C THR A 45 15.06 -8.06 -1.43
N PRO A 46 14.52 -8.28 -0.21
CA PRO A 46 13.84 -7.23 0.54
C PRO A 46 14.81 -6.13 1.02
N LEU A 47 16.07 -6.45 1.34
CA LEU A 47 17.09 -5.46 1.67
C LEU A 47 17.42 -4.53 0.48
N PHE A 48 17.49 -5.07 -0.74
CA PHE A 48 17.74 -4.30 -1.95
C PHE A 48 16.54 -3.46 -2.39
N MET A 49 15.31 -3.98 -2.24
CA MET A 49 14.08 -3.20 -2.40
C MET A 49 14.01 -2.05 -1.39
N ASN A 50 14.39 -2.30 -0.13
CA ASN A 50 14.44 -1.28 0.91
C ASN A 50 15.48 -0.18 0.59
N ALA A 51 16.63 -0.54 0.03
CA ALA A 51 17.64 0.41 -0.43
C ALA A 51 17.16 1.27 -1.61
N TYR A 52 16.36 0.72 -2.53
CA TYR A 52 15.75 1.49 -3.63
C TYR A 52 14.61 2.40 -3.16
N LEU A 53 13.88 2.00 -2.11
CA LEU A 53 12.85 2.82 -1.47
C LEU A 53 13.43 4.01 -0.70
N MET A 54 14.71 4.02 -0.31
CA MET A 54 15.34 5.15 0.39
C MET A 54 15.60 6.38 -0.50
N ALA A 55 15.37 6.30 -1.82
CA ALA A 55 15.73 7.36 -2.76
C ALA A 55 14.72 8.52 -2.86
N SER A 56 13.49 8.37 -2.34
CA SER A 56 12.47 9.43 -2.40
C SER A 56 12.35 10.19 -1.08
N MET A 57 12.24 11.52 -1.11
CA MET A 57 11.87 12.31 0.09
C MET A 57 10.49 11.93 0.64
N CYS A 58 9.68 11.18 -0.14
CA CYS A 58 8.37 10.67 0.26
C CYS A 58 8.45 9.40 1.12
N THR A 59 9.62 8.76 1.23
CA THR A 59 9.77 7.45 1.91
C THR A 59 9.26 7.45 3.34
N PRO A 60 9.55 8.45 4.19
CA PRO A 60 9.00 8.49 5.55
C PRO A 60 7.47 8.56 5.56
N LEU A 61 6.85 9.23 4.59
CA LEU A 61 5.40 9.35 4.47
C LEU A 61 4.76 8.05 3.98
N PHE A 62 5.38 7.39 3.01
CA PHE A 62 4.95 6.06 2.57
C PHE A 62 5.01 5.05 3.71
N MET A 63 6.05 5.11 4.54
CA MET A 63 6.18 4.22 5.69
C MET A 63 5.04 4.38 6.70
N ASN A 64 4.43 5.56 6.87
CA ASN A 64 3.26 5.70 7.72
C ASN A 64 2.11 4.81 7.22
N ALA A 65 1.79 4.85 5.93
CA ALA A 65 0.72 4.03 5.34
C ALA A 65 1.01 2.52 5.45
N TYR A 66 2.26 2.10 5.21
CA TYR A 66 2.66 0.70 5.39
C TYR A 66 2.52 0.23 6.84
N LEU A 67 2.96 1.05 7.80
CA LEU A 67 3.04 0.65 9.22
C LEU A 67 1.71 0.80 9.96
N MET A 68 0.92 1.84 9.65
CA MET A 68 -0.27 2.20 10.42
C MET A 68 -1.57 1.73 9.75
N ALA A 69 -1.60 1.61 8.42
CA ALA A 69 -2.78 1.24 7.66
C ALA A 69 -2.64 -0.12 6.95
N ASN A 70 -1.58 -0.87 7.23
CA ASN A 70 -1.27 -2.17 6.60
C ASN A 70 -1.39 -2.11 5.06
N ALA A 71 -0.92 -1.01 4.47
CA ALA A 71 -0.98 -0.82 3.03
C ALA A 71 -0.12 -1.86 2.30
N GLY A 72 -0.56 -2.36 1.15
CA GLY A 72 0.28 -3.12 0.22
C GLY A 72 0.89 -2.24 -0.88
N ALA A 73 0.33 -1.04 -1.08
CA ALA A 73 0.88 -0.04 -1.99
C ALA A 73 0.44 1.38 -1.58
N VAL A 74 1.28 2.36 -1.93
CA VAL A 74 1.03 3.78 -1.71
C VAL A 74 1.33 4.54 -3.00
N ILE A 75 0.44 5.45 -3.37
CA ILE A 75 0.56 6.34 -4.51
C ILE A 75 0.58 7.77 -4.01
N HIS A 76 1.51 8.55 -4.54
CA HIS A 76 1.54 9.99 -4.31
C HIS A 76 1.47 10.71 -5.65
N THR A 77 0.59 11.70 -5.75
CA THR A 77 0.46 12.55 -6.93
C THR A 77 0.48 14.02 -6.53
N HIS A 78 1.01 14.86 -7.43
CA HIS A 78 0.90 16.31 -7.36
C HIS A 78 -0.23 16.79 -8.28
N SER A 79 -1.37 16.10 -8.23
CA SER A 79 -2.50 16.42 -9.10
C SER A 79 -2.94 17.87 -8.89
N LYS A 80 -3.17 18.58 -10.00
CA LYS A 80 -3.77 19.91 -9.97
C LYS A 80 -5.16 19.90 -9.32
N HIS A 81 -5.91 18.79 -9.44
CA HIS A 81 -7.24 18.65 -8.84
C HIS A 81 -7.13 18.58 -7.32
N ALA A 82 -6.22 17.74 -6.79
CA ALA A 82 -5.92 17.68 -5.37
C ALA A 82 -5.46 19.05 -4.83
N VAL A 83 -4.53 19.72 -5.51
CA VAL A 83 -4.05 21.06 -5.12
C VAL A 83 -5.21 22.06 -5.07
N MET A 84 -6.03 22.13 -6.11
CA MET A 84 -7.18 23.05 -6.17
C MET A 84 -8.23 22.74 -5.11
N ALA A 85 -8.52 21.46 -4.84
CA ALA A 85 -9.40 21.05 -3.75
C ALA A 85 -8.85 21.57 -2.41
N THR A 86 -7.55 21.43 -2.15
CA THR A 86 -6.97 21.99 -0.91
C THR A 86 -7.00 23.53 -0.83
N LEU A 87 -7.22 24.24 -1.94
CA LEU A 87 -7.34 25.70 -1.91
C LEU A 87 -8.79 26.16 -1.72
N LEU A 88 -9.75 25.43 -2.28
CA LEU A 88 -11.18 25.73 -2.16
C LEU A 88 -11.81 25.22 -0.86
N TYR A 89 -11.16 24.26 -0.18
CA TYR A 89 -11.53 23.77 1.14
C TYR A 89 -10.53 24.30 2.18
N PRO A 90 -10.71 25.52 2.74
CA PRO A 90 -9.74 26.15 3.62
C PRO A 90 -9.63 25.50 5.01
N GLY A 91 -10.61 24.66 5.38
CA GLY A 91 -10.59 23.88 6.61
C GLY A 91 -9.62 22.69 6.55
N THR A 92 -9.71 21.82 7.55
CA THR A 92 -8.86 20.63 7.70
C THR A 92 -9.38 19.40 6.96
N GLN A 93 -10.45 19.55 6.18
CA GLN A 93 -11.15 18.44 5.55
C GLN A 93 -11.63 18.83 4.15
N PHE A 94 -11.46 17.93 3.21
CA PHE A 94 -12.23 17.88 1.97
C PHE A 94 -13.47 17.00 2.22
N ARG A 95 -14.63 17.45 1.77
CA ARG A 95 -15.91 16.77 1.95
C ARG A 95 -16.67 16.74 0.64
N ILE A 96 -17.28 15.61 0.31
CA ILE A 96 -18.16 15.46 -0.85
C ILE A 96 -19.17 14.34 -0.59
N THR A 97 -20.38 14.46 -1.10
CA THR A 97 -21.42 13.43 -0.97
C THR A 97 -22.18 13.24 -2.29
N HIS A 98 -22.96 12.15 -2.39
CA HIS A 98 -23.89 11.90 -3.49
C HIS A 98 -23.21 11.86 -4.88
N GLN A 99 -22.04 11.22 -4.95
CA GLN A 99 -21.30 10.99 -6.19
C GLN A 99 -21.04 9.50 -6.39
N GLU A 100 -21.28 8.99 -7.61
CA GLU A 100 -21.12 7.56 -7.92
C GLU A 100 -19.68 7.06 -7.66
N MET A 101 -18.69 7.91 -7.91
CA MET A 101 -17.27 7.59 -7.73
C MET A 101 -16.86 7.40 -6.26
N ILE A 102 -17.70 7.78 -5.29
CA ILE A 102 -17.49 7.49 -3.87
C ILE A 102 -17.45 5.96 -3.64
N LYS A 103 -18.22 5.18 -4.41
CA LYS A 103 -18.26 3.71 -4.31
C LYS A 103 -16.95 3.02 -4.64
N GLY A 104 -16.04 3.72 -5.33
CA GLY A 104 -14.70 3.22 -5.60
C GLY A 104 -13.74 3.33 -4.41
N ILE A 105 -14.14 4.01 -3.33
CA ILE A 105 -13.31 4.24 -2.15
C ILE A 105 -13.61 3.19 -1.08
N GLN A 106 -12.57 2.50 -0.63
CA GLN A 106 -12.63 1.57 0.50
C GLN A 106 -12.52 2.34 1.83
N LYS A 107 -13.26 1.90 2.85
CA LYS A 107 -13.12 2.39 4.23
C LYS A 107 -11.87 1.77 4.86
N GLY A 108 -10.94 2.58 5.36
CA GLY A 108 -9.63 2.12 5.85
C GLY A 108 -9.68 1.01 6.92
N THR A 109 -10.64 1.07 7.86
CA THR A 109 -10.75 0.04 8.92
C THR A 109 -11.60 -1.16 8.53
N LYS A 110 -12.26 -1.13 7.37
CA LYS A 110 -13.24 -2.15 6.94
C LYS A 110 -12.91 -2.69 5.56
N SER A 111 -13.45 -3.85 5.21
CA SER A 111 -13.38 -4.37 3.84
C SER A 111 -14.45 -3.74 2.91
N GLU A 112 -15.34 -2.92 3.47
CA GLU A 112 -16.46 -2.31 2.76
C GLU A 112 -16.03 -1.04 2.03
N HIS A 113 -16.77 -0.72 0.96
CA HIS A 113 -16.63 0.54 0.23
C HIS A 113 -17.73 1.50 0.69
N TYR A 114 -17.47 2.80 0.54
CA TYR A 114 -18.52 3.80 0.75
C TYR A 114 -19.68 3.59 -0.25
N GLN A 115 -20.88 4.02 0.13
CA GLN A 115 -22.05 4.09 -0.77
C GLN A 115 -22.17 5.47 -1.40
N TYR A 116 -23.00 5.59 -2.44
CA TYR A 116 -23.13 6.82 -3.21
C TYR A 116 -23.60 8.01 -2.34
N ASP A 117 -24.52 7.73 -1.40
CA ASP A 117 -25.23 8.66 -0.53
C ASP A 117 -24.46 8.96 0.76
N GLU A 118 -23.33 8.32 0.99
CA GLU A 118 -22.47 8.62 2.12
C GLU A 118 -21.68 9.92 1.89
N GLU A 119 -21.23 10.53 2.99
CA GLU A 119 -20.26 11.62 2.95
C GLU A 119 -18.86 11.04 2.97
N LEU A 120 -18.07 11.36 1.95
CA LEU A 120 -16.64 11.08 1.91
C LEU A 120 -15.89 12.27 2.52
N VAL A 121 -15.08 11.97 3.54
CA VAL A 121 -14.20 12.96 4.20
C VAL A 121 -12.74 12.56 3.98
N VAL A 122 -11.93 13.49 3.46
CA VAL A 122 -10.48 13.32 3.30
C VAL A 122 -9.75 14.40 4.13
N PRO A 123 -8.88 14.02 5.08
CA PRO A 123 -8.15 15.01 5.87
C PRO A 123 -7.17 15.81 5.00
N ILE A 124 -7.07 17.12 5.29
CA ILE A 124 -6.13 18.05 4.68
C ILE A 124 -5.12 18.49 5.74
N ILE A 125 -3.85 18.18 5.52
CA ILE A 125 -2.74 18.65 6.35
C ILE A 125 -2.00 19.81 5.69
N GLU A 126 -1.43 20.70 6.51
CA GLU A 126 -0.60 21.77 6.01
C GLU A 126 0.74 21.25 5.50
N ASN A 127 1.18 21.76 4.35
CA ASN A 127 2.51 21.51 3.84
C ASN A 127 3.58 22.13 4.75
N THR A 128 4.79 21.63 4.67
CA THR A 128 5.95 22.14 5.41
C THR A 128 7.22 21.80 4.63
N PRO A 129 8.23 22.68 4.62
CA PRO A 129 9.52 22.39 3.99
C PRO A 129 10.33 21.32 4.75
N HIS A 130 9.88 20.89 5.92
CA HIS A 130 10.55 19.86 6.74
C HIS A 130 9.78 18.54 6.69
N GLU A 131 10.34 17.52 6.04
CA GLU A 131 9.70 16.22 5.81
C GLU A 131 9.32 15.51 7.11
N ARG A 132 10.12 15.66 8.18
CA ARG A 132 9.83 15.06 9.50
C ARG A 132 8.52 15.58 10.10
N ASP A 133 8.24 16.86 9.93
CA ASP A 133 7.01 17.46 10.45
C ASP A 133 5.82 17.02 9.60
N LEU A 134 6.02 16.89 8.29
CA LEU A 134 4.98 16.40 7.38
C LEU A 134 4.61 14.94 7.68
N GLN A 135 5.60 14.08 7.95
CA GLN A 135 5.38 12.70 8.38
C GLN A 135 4.54 12.64 9.66
N LYS A 136 4.86 13.44 10.68
CA LYS A 136 4.09 13.48 11.94
C LYS A 136 2.65 13.94 11.70
N ARG A 137 2.45 14.99 10.90
CA ARG A 137 1.11 15.49 10.56
C ARG A 137 0.28 14.43 9.83
N MET A 138 0.89 13.70 8.90
CA MET A 138 0.22 12.60 8.20
C MET A 138 -0.17 11.47 9.16
N ALA A 139 0.71 11.10 10.09
CA ALA A 139 0.40 10.07 11.10
C ALA A 139 -0.81 10.47 11.97
N ILE A 140 -0.83 11.71 12.47
CA ILE A 140 -1.96 12.23 13.25
C ILE A 140 -3.25 12.21 12.42
N ALA A 141 -3.20 12.65 11.16
CA ALA A 141 -4.36 12.61 10.28
C ALA A 141 -4.86 11.18 10.00
N MET A 142 -3.97 10.18 9.97
CA MET A 142 -4.38 8.78 9.81
C MET A 142 -5.03 8.23 11.08
N GLU A 143 -4.60 8.66 12.26
CA GLU A 143 -5.21 8.28 13.55
C GLU A 143 -6.59 8.91 13.74
N ASP A 144 -6.73 10.20 13.40
CA ASP A 144 -7.99 10.93 13.52
C ASP A 144 -9.04 10.48 12.49
N TYR A 145 -8.60 9.97 11.33
CA TYR A 145 -9.46 9.53 10.23
C TYR A 145 -9.10 8.10 9.80
N PRO A 146 -9.33 7.09 10.66
CA PRO A 146 -8.86 5.73 10.43
C PRO A 146 -9.56 5.04 9.25
N ASP A 147 -10.74 5.53 8.85
CA ASP A 147 -11.47 5.08 7.66
C ASP A 147 -11.04 5.77 6.36
N SER A 148 -10.17 6.77 6.41
CA SER A 148 -9.63 7.39 5.20
C SER A 148 -8.52 6.53 4.60
N CYS A 149 -8.54 6.38 3.27
CA CYS A 149 -7.43 5.80 2.50
C CYS A 149 -6.58 6.86 1.81
N ALA A 150 -6.76 8.14 2.16
CA ALA A 150 -6.00 9.25 1.60
C ALA A 150 -5.75 10.39 2.59
N VAL A 151 -4.68 11.15 2.35
CA VAL A 151 -4.40 12.44 3.01
C VAL A 151 -4.04 13.46 1.93
N LEU A 152 -4.75 14.58 1.94
CA LEU A 152 -4.42 15.75 1.12
C LEU A 152 -3.35 16.58 1.83
N VAL A 153 -2.36 17.05 1.08
CA VAL A 153 -1.33 17.98 1.55
C VAL A 153 -1.53 19.31 0.84
N ARG A 154 -1.87 20.36 1.60
CA ARG A 154 -2.26 21.65 1.03
C ARG A 154 -1.17 22.22 0.14
N ARG A 155 -1.53 22.67 -1.08
CA ARG A 155 -0.58 23.21 -2.08
C ARG A 155 0.53 22.22 -2.48
N HIS A 156 0.32 20.91 -2.33
CA HIS A 156 1.29 19.89 -2.69
C HIS A 156 0.65 18.76 -3.50
N GLY A 157 -0.36 18.08 -2.96
CA GLY A 157 -0.96 16.93 -3.63
C GLY A 157 -1.71 16.01 -2.68
N VAL A 158 -1.71 14.71 -2.99
CA VAL A 158 -2.40 13.68 -2.20
C VAL A 158 -1.53 12.44 -2.04
N TYR A 159 -1.65 11.77 -0.90
CA TYR A 159 -1.17 10.42 -0.65
C TYR A 159 -2.38 9.49 -0.56
N VAL A 160 -2.37 8.39 -1.32
CA VAL A 160 -3.43 7.39 -1.37
C VAL A 160 -2.82 6.01 -1.16
N TRP A 161 -3.42 5.17 -0.34
CA TRP A 161 -2.93 3.82 -0.08
C TRP A 161 -4.03 2.78 -0.20
N GLY A 162 -3.63 1.53 -0.43
CA GLY A 162 -4.55 0.40 -0.52
C GLY A 162 -3.86 -0.95 -0.26
N PRO A 163 -4.64 -2.03 -0.11
CA PRO A 163 -4.10 -3.36 0.20
C PRO A 163 -3.30 -3.96 -0.97
N THR A 164 -3.55 -3.51 -2.20
CA THR A 164 -2.79 -3.86 -3.40
C THR A 164 -2.57 -2.62 -4.26
N TRP A 165 -1.62 -2.68 -5.20
CA TRP A 165 -1.34 -1.55 -6.09
C TRP A 165 -2.53 -1.23 -7.02
N GLU A 166 -3.31 -2.24 -7.43
CA GLU A 166 -4.52 -2.06 -8.22
C GLU A 166 -5.56 -1.27 -7.42
N LYS A 167 -5.77 -1.65 -6.15
CA LYS A 167 -6.72 -0.96 -5.27
C LYS A 167 -6.28 0.46 -4.94
N ALA A 168 -4.99 0.66 -4.64
CA ALA A 168 -4.43 2.00 -4.44
C ALA A 168 -4.61 2.88 -5.70
N LYS A 169 -4.38 2.32 -6.89
CA LYS A 169 -4.56 3.02 -8.18
C LYS A 169 -6.02 3.38 -8.44
N THR A 170 -6.95 2.42 -8.32
CA THR A 170 -8.38 2.67 -8.54
C THR A 170 -8.91 3.71 -7.56
N MET A 171 -8.55 3.62 -6.27
CA MET A 171 -8.93 4.66 -5.30
C MET A 171 -8.31 6.01 -5.66
N CYS A 172 -7.05 6.05 -6.11
CA CYS A 172 -6.41 7.28 -6.55
C CYS A 172 -7.15 7.94 -7.71
N GLU A 173 -7.66 7.16 -8.67
CA GLU A 173 -8.48 7.67 -9.78
C GLU A 173 -9.81 8.22 -9.29
N CYS A 174 -10.49 7.51 -8.39
CA CYS A 174 -11.74 7.98 -7.77
C CYS A 174 -11.53 9.27 -6.96
N TYR A 175 -10.48 9.34 -6.13
CA TYR A 175 -10.15 10.56 -5.40
C TYR A 175 -9.87 11.72 -6.34
N ASP A 176 -9.05 11.53 -7.39
CA ASP A 176 -8.72 12.59 -8.33
C ASP A 176 -9.96 13.13 -9.05
N TYR A 177 -10.84 12.23 -9.49
CA TYR A 177 -12.15 12.58 -10.06
C TYR A 177 -13.01 13.38 -9.07
N LEU A 178 -13.11 12.92 -7.83
CA LEU A 178 -13.93 13.57 -6.80
C LEU A 178 -13.38 14.95 -6.44
N PHE A 179 -12.07 15.14 -6.45
CA PHE A 179 -11.45 16.46 -6.28
C PHE A 179 -11.78 17.38 -7.46
N GLU A 180 -11.68 16.89 -8.70
CA GLU A 180 -12.02 17.66 -9.90
C GLU A 180 -13.49 18.09 -9.91
N ILE A 181 -14.41 17.14 -9.72
CA ILE A 181 -15.85 17.45 -9.79
C ILE A 181 -16.28 18.40 -8.67
N ALA A 182 -15.72 18.27 -7.45
CA ALA A 182 -15.98 19.21 -6.37
C ALA A 182 -15.54 20.64 -6.71
N VAL A 183 -14.36 20.77 -7.33
CA VAL A 183 -13.83 22.06 -7.79
C VAL A 183 -14.75 22.67 -8.85
N GLU A 184 -15.17 21.89 -9.84
CA GLU A 184 -16.08 22.34 -10.90
C GLU A 184 -17.47 22.70 -10.36
N MET A 185 -18.03 21.90 -9.45
CA MET A 185 -19.29 22.20 -8.76
C MET A 185 -19.21 23.56 -8.05
N LYS A 186 -18.17 23.81 -7.22
CA LYS A 186 -18.03 25.09 -6.51
C LYS A 186 -17.85 26.27 -7.48
N LYS A 187 -17.14 26.10 -8.61
CA LYS A 187 -17.05 27.13 -9.67
C LYS A 187 -18.40 27.47 -10.30
N CYS A 188 -19.28 26.47 -10.42
CA CYS A 188 -20.64 26.63 -10.91
C CYS A 188 -21.64 27.09 -9.83
N GLY A 189 -21.19 27.38 -8.61
CA GLY A 189 -22.06 27.79 -7.49
C GLY A 189 -22.86 26.65 -6.87
N LEU A 190 -22.47 25.39 -7.12
CA LEU A 190 -23.02 24.20 -6.49
C LEU A 190 -22.15 23.80 -5.30
N ASP A 191 -22.76 23.39 -4.19
CA ASP A 191 -22.03 22.91 -3.03
C ASP A 191 -21.92 21.37 -3.04
N PRO A 192 -20.71 20.79 -3.16
CA PRO A 192 -20.50 19.33 -3.19
C PRO A 192 -20.86 18.61 -1.88
N GLU A 193 -21.05 19.37 -0.80
CA GLU A 193 -21.31 18.85 0.55
C GLU A 193 -22.82 18.73 0.84
N ILE A 194 -23.67 19.30 -0.02
CA ILE A 194 -25.12 19.32 0.19
C ILE A 194 -25.74 18.05 -0.41
N VAL A 195 -26.57 17.38 0.41
CA VAL A 195 -27.45 16.29 -0.05
C VAL A 195 -28.41 16.83 -1.12
N PRO A 196 -28.36 16.31 -2.37
CA PRO A 196 -29.20 16.78 -3.45
C PRO A 196 -30.67 16.53 -3.13
N GLN A 197 -31.50 17.54 -3.34
CA GLN A 197 -32.95 17.42 -3.21
C GLN A 197 -33.53 16.99 -4.56
N PRO A 198 -34.20 15.84 -4.66
CA PRO A 198 -34.84 15.44 -5.90
C PRO A 198 -35.90 16.49 -6.29
N PRO A 199 -36.09 16.77 -7.59
CA PRO A 199 -37.11 17.70 -8.02
C PRO A 199 -38.50 17.26 -7.54
N LYS A 200 -39.35 18.22 -7.15
CA LYS A 200 -40.74 17.90 -6.77
C LYS A 200 -41.45 17.23 -7.96
N GLY A 201 -41.93 16.00 -7.75
CA GLY A 201 -42.59 15.20 -8.79
C GLY A 201 -41.64 14.43 -9.72
N ALA A 202 -40.32 14.46 -9.47
CA ALA A 202 -39.41 13.53 -10.15
C ALA A 202 -39.65 12.11 -9.61
N TYR A 203 -39.95 11.19 -10.53
CA TYR A 203 -40.13 9.75 -10.30
C TYR A 203 -41.03 9.43 -9.10
N ASN A 204 -42.35 9.56 -9.29
CA ASN A 204 -43.38 9.15 -8.33
C ASN A 204 -43.00 7.82 -7.65
N GLN A 205 -42.66 7.91 -6.35
CA GLN A 205 -42.61 6.85 -5.34
C GLN A 205 -42.24 5.45 -5.85
N LEU A 206 -40.96 5.10 -5.72
CA LEU A 206 -40.57 3.72 -5.42
C LEU A 206 -40.35 3.59 -3.91
#